data_AF-A0A2N1W3H6-F1
#
_entry.id   AF-A0A2N1W3H6-F1
#
_cell.length_a   1.000
_cell.length_b   1.000
_cell.length_c   1.000
_cell.angle_alpha   90.00
_cell.angle_beta   90.00
_cell.angle_gamma   90.00
#
_symmetry.space_group_name_H-M   'P 1'
#
loop_
_entity.id
_entity.type
_entity.pdbx_description
1 polymer ?
#
loop_
_entity_poly.entity_id
_entity_poly.type
_entity_poly.pdbx_seq_one_letter_code
_entity_poly.pdbx_strand_id
1 'polypeptide(L)'
;MGKQYGSIKDMIQDSDVDEGFRKKALKRIDNSRISKFLLVLRCKNGFTQKKLAKKLGCTQSRISKIETSSDNEISIKDLVDYGKALNLKLEIGYRKPDIKIVDLIKYHASKINYYLEKLVIIAEENKNDSIFKGIKSFMKEAHINLNAIVSGKIARLDFTEENKKYETIHISAPLEVADEKIEKENKAMAGK
;
A
#
# COMPACT_ATOMS: atom_id res chain seq x y z
N MET A 1 -7.24 -36.03 -6.96
CA MET A 1 -6.98 -34.80 -6.17
C MET A 1 -7.26 -33.61 -7.06
N GLY A 2 -8.09 -32.65 -6.63
CA GLY A 2 -8.35 -31.43 -7.41
C GLY A 2 -7.11 -30.54 -7.44
N LYS A 3 -6.79 -29.96 -8.60
CA LYS A 3 -5.71 -28.97 -8.72
C LYS A 3 -6.06 -27.74 -7.86
N GLN A 4 -5.09 -27.25 -7.09
CA GLN A 4 -5.17 -25.98 -6.38
C GLN A 4 -4.35 -24.93 -7.14
N TYR A 5 -4.85 -23.70 -7.21
CA TYR A 5 -4.21 -22.59 -7.91
C TYR A 5 -3.89 -21.45 -6.94
N GLY A 6 -2.74 -20.80 -7.13
CA GLY A 6 -2.30 -19.65 -6.32
C GLY A 6 -3.07 -18.37 -6.63
N SER A 7 -3.67 -18.28 -7.81
CA SER A 7 -4.50 -17.15 -8.21
C SER A 7 -5.61 -17.55 -9.19
N ILE A 8 -6.64 -16.70 -9.29
CA ILE A 8 -7.69 -16.83 -10.31
C ILE A 8 -7.09 -16.73 -11.72
N LYS A 9 -5.99 -15.98 -11.88
CA LYS A 9 -5.25 -15.86 -13.15
C LYS A 9 -4.72 -17.22 -13.59
N ASP A 10 -4.09 -17.95 -12.66
CA ASP A 10 -3.52 -19.28 -12.92
C ASP A 10 -4.62 -20.30 -13.21
N MET A 11 -5.73 -20.23 -12.47
CA MET A 11 -6.90 -21.08 -12.71
C MET A 11 -7.48 -20.89 -14.11
N ILE A 12 -7.68 -19.64 -14.56
CA ILE A 12 -8.23 -19.33 -15.89
C ILE A 12 -7.28 -19.75 -17.01
N GLN A 13 -5.96 -19.67 -16.77
CA GLN A 13 -4.96 -20.13 -17.73
C GLN A 13 -4.96 -21.64 -17.91
N ASP A 14 -5.17 -22.41 -16.84
CA ASP A 14 -5.22 -23.89 -16.85
C ASP A 14 -6.63 -24.44 -17.15
N SER A 15 -7.64 -23.57 -17.26
CA SER A 15 -9.02 -23.97 -17.58
C SER A 15 -9.21 -24.16 -19.08
N ASP A 16 -9.98 -25.19 -19.47
CA ASP A 16 -10.36 -25.49 -20.86
C ASP A 16 -11.53 -24.59 -21.32
N VAL A 17 -11.28 -23.28 -21.27
CA VAL A 17 -12.21 -22.24 -21.73
C VAL A 17 -11.74 -21.68 -23.06
N ASP A 18 -12.70 -21.19 -23.85
CA ASP A 18 -12.45 -20.50 -25.12
C ASP A 18 -11.36 -19.42 -24.99
N GLU A 19 -10.49 -19.34 -26.01
CA GLU A 19 -9.38 -18.38 -26.06
C GLU A 19 -9.87 -16.92 -25.97
N GLY A 20 -10.99 -16.62 -26.61
CA GLY A 20 -11.62 -15.31 -26.58
C GLY A 20 -12.11 -14.95 -25.18
N PHE A 21 -12.74 -15.90 -24.47
CA PHE A 21 -13.09 -15.75 -23.07
C PHE A 21 -11.86 -15.55 -22.18
N ARG A 22 -10.83 -16.40 -22.33
CA ARG A 22 -9.58 -16.35 -21.55
C ARG A 22 -8.93 -14.97 -21.66
N LYS A 23 -8.73 -14.46 -22.88
CA LYS A 23 -8.13 -13.14 -23.12
C LYS A 23 -8.95 -12.01 -22.48
N LYS A 24 -10.28 -12.05 -22.59
CA LYS A 24 -11.17 -11.06 -21.97
C LYS A 24 -11.11 -11.10 -20.45
N ALA A 25 -11.11 -12.28 -19.85
CA ALA A 25 -11.07 -12.45 -18.40
C ALA A 25 -9.74 -11.96 -17.81
N LEU A 26 -8.60 -12.32 -18.42
CA LEU A 26 -7.28 -11.85 -18.01
C LEU A 26 -7.15 -10.34 -18.13
N LYS A 27 -7.58 -9.75 -19.26
CA LYS A 27 -7.59 -8.30 -19.46
C LYS A 27 -8.44 -7.58 -18.42
N ARG A 28 -9.59 -8.14 -18.05
CA ARG A 28 -10.45 -7.58 -16.99
C ARG A 28 -9.77 -7.63 -15.63
N ILE A 29 -9.08 -8.73 -15.31
CA ILE A 29 -8.34 -8.85 -14.04
C ILE A 29 -7.25 -7.77 -13.94
N ASP A 30 -6.46 -7.61 -15.00
CA ASP A 30 -5.33 -6.68 -15.04
C ASP A 30 -5.78 -5.20 -15.08
N ASN A 31 -6.93 -4.91 -15.69
CA ASN A 31 -7.47 -3.53 -15.82
C ASN A 31 -8.44 -3.13 -14.69
N SER A 32 -8.54 -3.88 -13.59
CA SER A 32 -9.46 -3.56 -12.48
C SER A 32 -8.76 -3.51 -11.12
N ARG A 33 -7.46 -3.20 -11.10
CA ARG A 33 -6.66 -3.20 -9.86
C ARG A 33 -7.11 -2.09 -8.92
N ILE A 34 -7.36 -0.89 -9.45
CA ILE A 34 -7.77 0.28 -8.68
C ILE A 34 -9.22 0.12 -8.19
N SER A 35 -10.14 -0.33 -9.05
CA SER A 35 -11.54 -0.54 -8.63
C SER A 35 -11.66 -1.59 -7.51
N LYS A 36 -10.93 -2.70 -7.63
CA LYS A 36 -10.85 -3.72 -6.56
C LYS A 36 -10.21 -3.17 -5.30
N PHE A 37 -9.16 -2.37 -5.42
CA PHE A 37 -8.53 -1.71 -4.28
C PHE A 37 -9.53 -0.81 -3.53
N LEU A 38 -10.29 0.02 -4.24
CA LEU A 38 -11.32 0.88 -3.63
C LEU A 38 -12.41 0.08 -2.92
N LEU A 39 -12.84 -1.05 -3.51
CA LEU A 39 -13.79 -1.97 -2.87
C LEU A 39 -13.22 -2.54 -1.57
N VAL A 40 -11.99 -3.04 -1.59
CA VAL A 40 -11.32 -3.57 -0.38
C VAL A 40 -11.16 -2.47 0.65
N LEU A 41 -10.75 -1.28 0.24
CA LEU A 41 -10.56 -0.11 1.10
C LEU A 41 -11.87 0.29 1.79
N ARG A 42 -12.99 0.31 1.06
CA ARG A 42 -14.32 0.56 1.64
C ARG A 42 -14.69 -0.51 2.67
N CYS A 43 -14.51 -1.79 2.31
CA CYS A 43 -14.85 -2.91 3.19
C CYS A 43 -14.00 -2.90 4.47
N LYS A 44 -12.70 -2.64 4.37
CA LYS A 44 -11.80 -2.50 5.54
C LYS A 44 -12.24 -1.41 6.51
N ASN A 45 -12.85 -0.34 6.00
CA ASN A 45 -13.38 0.75 6.82
C ASN A 45 -14.84 0.52 7.29
N GLY A 46 -15.41 -0.67 7.07
CA GLY A 46 -16.76 -1.02 7.55
C GLY A 46 -17.92 -0.32 6.83
N PHE A 47 -17.68 0.26 5.66
CA PHE A 47 -18.71 0.96 4.89
C PHE A 47 -19.42 0.00 3.92
N THR A 48 -20.75 0.06 3.87
CA THR A 48 -21.51 -0.47 2.72
C THR A 48 -21.51 0.56 1.59
N GLN A 49 -21.81 0.14 0.36
CA GLN A 49 -21.94 1.08 -0.77
C GLN A 49 -22.96 2.19 -0.47
N LYS A 50 -24.10 1.84 0.17
CA LYS A 50 -25.13 2.82 0.57
C LYS A 50 -24.61 3.82 1.60
N LYS A 51 -23.85 3.35 2.61
CA LYS A 51 -23.26 4.23 3.63
C LYS A 51 -22.22 5.18 3.03
N LEU A 52 -21.36 4.67 2.16
CA LEU A 52 -20.34 5.47 1.48
C LEU A 52 -21.00 6.52 0.57
N ALA A 53 -22.00 6.11 -0.21
CA ALA A 53 -22.76 6.99 -1.09
C ALA A 53 -23.43 8.13 -0.31
N LYS A 54 -24.08 7.81 0.81
CA LYS A 54 -24.69 8.81 1.71
C LYS A 54 -23.65 9.81 2.24
N LYS A 55 -22.48 9.32 2.68
CA LYS A 55 -21.39 10.18 3.20
C LYS A 55 -20.84 11.12 2.13
N LEU A 56 -20.88 10.70 0.86
CA LEU A 56 -20.42 11.49 -0.28
C LEU A 56 -21.50 12.34 -0.94
N GLY A 57 -22.75 12.26 -0.49
CA GLY A 57 -23.87 12.95 -1.16
C GLY A 57 -24.10 12.48 -2.59
N CYS A 58 -23.88 11.20 -2.88
CA CYS A 58 -24.08 10.61 -4.21
C CYS A 58 -24.94 9.34 -4.17
N THR A 59 -25.22 8.75 -5.34
CA THR A 59 -26.05 7.54 -5.45
C THR A 59 -25.23 6.27 -5.17
N GLN A 60 -25.89 5.22 -4.66
CA GLN A 60 -25.26 3.89 -4.53
C GLN A 60 -24.73 3.38 -5.88
N SER A 61 -25.48 3.62 -6.96
CA SER A 61 -25.09 3.22 -8.31
C SER A 61 -23.77 3.84 -8.76
N ARG A 62 -23.45 5.07 -8.34
CA ARG A 62 -22.15 5.69 -8.60
C ARG A 62 -21.02 4.88 -7.94
N ILE A 63 -21.18 4.50 -6.66
CA ILE A 63 -20.18 3.69 -5.94
C ILE A 63 -20.01 2.32 -6.62
N SER A 64 -21.12 1.68 -6.98
CA SER A 64 -21.10 0.40 -7.69
C SER A 64 -20.35 0.50 -9.04
N LYS A 65 -20.58 1.57 -9.79
CA LYS A 65 -19.86 1.83 -11.04
C LYS A 65 -18.35 1.96 -10.81
N ILE A 66 -17.93 2.77 -9.84
CA ILE A 66 -16.50 2.95 -9.51
C ILE A 66 -15.84 1.61 -9.13
N GLU A 67 -16.51 0.78 -8.33
CA GLU A 67 -15.98 -0.51 -7.87
C GLU A 67 -15.98 -1.62 -8.93
N THR A 68 -16.61 -1.38 -10.08
CA THR A 68 -16.69 -2.33 -11.20
C THR A 68 -16.04 -1.82 -12.48
N SER A 69 -15.67 -0.54 -12.52
CA SER A 69 -15.00 0.12 -13.63
C SER A 69 -13.59 -0.38 -13.85
N SER A 70 -13.12 -0.15 -15.07
CA SER A 70 -11.71 -0.34 -15.43
C SER A 70 -10.85 0.83 -14.91
N ASP A 71 -9.57 0.57 -14.69
CA ASP A 71 -8.63 1.50 -14.04
C ASP A 71 -8.51 2.82 -14.81
N ASN A 72 -8.66 2.80 -16.14
CA ASN A 72 -8.65 3.97 -17.02
C ASN A 72 -9.96 4.77 -17.01
N GLU A 73 -11.04 4.24 -16.43
CA GLU A 73 -12.33 4.94 -16.27
C GLU A 73 -12.45 5.62 -14.90
N ILE A 74 -11.53 5.31 -13.97
CA ILE A 74 -11.53 5.90 -12.63
C ILE A 74 -10.87 7.26 -12.68
N SER A 75 -11.59 8.29 -12.22
CA SER A 75 -11.06 9.63 -12.15
C SER A 75 -10.30 9.89 -10.84
N ILE A 76 -9.38 10.85 -10.85
CA ILE A 76 -8.73 11.35 -9.62
C ILE A 76 -9.78 11.83 -8.60
N LYS A 77 -10.90 12.40 -9.08
CA LYS A 77 -12.01 12.81 -8.21
C LYS A 77 -12.60 11.63 -7.46
N ASP A 78 -12.74 10.47 -8.09
CA ASP A 78 -13.25 9.27 -7.42
C ASP A 78 -12.30 8.82 -6.30
N LEU A 79 -10.98 8.86 -6.54
CA LEU A 79 -9.97 8.56 -5.52
C LEU A 79 -10.03 9.55 -4.35
N VAL A 80 -10.14 10.85 -4.64
CA VAL A 80 -10.26 11.91 -3.62
C VAL A 80 -11.56 11.78 -2.82
N ASP A 81 -12.67 11.47 -3.46
CA ASP A 81 -13.96 11.25 -2.80
C ASP A 81 -13.84 10.09 -1.80
N TYR A 82 -13.26 8.95 -2.22
CA TYR A 82 -12.97 7.83 -1.30
C TYR A 82 -12.11 8.27 -0.12
N GLY A 83 -11.03 9.02 -0.38
CA GLY A 83 -10.19 9.59 0.68
C GLY A 83 -10.99 10.40 1.69
N LYS A 84 -11.80 11.37 1.22
CA LYS A 84 -12.64 12.22 2.08
C LYS A 84 -13.63 11.41 2.90
N ALA A 85 -14.33 10.46 2.29
CA ALA A 85 -15.34 9.68 3.00
C ALA A 85 -14.74 8.72 4.02
N LEU A 86 -13.50 8.25 3.81
CA LEU A 86 -12.81 7.34 4.71
C LEU A 86 -11.85 8.05 5.67
N ASN A 87 -11.77 9.39 5.61
CA ASN A 87 -10.81 10.19 6.38
C ASN A 87 -9.34 9.81 6.09
N LEU A 88 -9.05 9.53 4.82
CA LEU A 88 -7.71 9.19 4.31
C LEU A 88 -7.20 10.33 3.43
N LYS A 89 -5.87 10.45 3.34
CA LYS A 89 -5.19 11.34 2.39
C LYS A 89 -4.76 10.54 1.16
N LEU A 90 -4.99 11.09 -0.02
CA LEU A 90 -4.55 10.51 -1.29
C LEU A 90 -3.11 10.96 -1.57
N GLU A 91 -2.22 10.00 -1.79
CA GLU A 91 -0.86 10.26 -2.26
C GLU A 91 -0.66 9.56 -3.61
N ILE A 92 -0.24 10.32 -4.63
CA ILE A 92 0.06 9.81 -5.98
C ILE A 92 1.42 10.39 -6.37
N GLY A 93 2.29 9.56 -6.93
CA GLY A 93 3.59 9.96 -7.43
C GLY A 93 3.89 9.34 -8.79
N TYR A 94 4.65 10.05 -9.60
CA TYR A 94 5.28 9.52 -10.80
C TYR A 94 6.70 9.09 -10.48
N ARG A 95 7.17 8.05 -11.17
CA ARG A 95 8.58 7.63 -11.14
C ARG A 95 9.04 7.34 -12.57
N LYS A 96 10.32 7.58 -12.85
CA LYS A 96 10.88 7.12 -14.12
C LYS A 96 10.99 5.58 -14.11
N PRO A 97 10.76 4.90 -15.24
CA PRO A 97 10.84 3.44 -15.30
C PRO A 97 12.23 2.85 -15.00
N ASP A 98 13.29 3.64 -15.21
CA ASP A 98 14.69 3.27 -15.06
C ASP A 98 15.25 3.51 -13.65
N ILE A 99 14.44 4.05 -12.72
CA ILE A 99 14.84 4.26 -11.33
C ILE A 99 15.17 2.92 -10.68
N LYS A 100 16.38 2.81 -10.10
CA LYS A 100 16.82 1.61 -9.39
C LYS A 100 16.19 1.56 -8.00
N ILE A 101 16.08 0.35 -7.45
CA ILE A 101 15.60 0.15 -6.07
C ILE A 101 16.45 0.94 -5.07
N VAL A 102 17.77 1.04 -5.29
CA VAL A 102 18.67 1.84 -4.45
C VAL A 102 18.28 3.32 -4.44
N ASP A 103 17.84 3.87 -5.58
CA ASP A 103 17.41 5.27 -5.65
C ASP A 103 16.05 5.48 -4.97
N LEU A 104 15.17 4.47 -5.01
CA LEU A 104 13.94 4.48 -4.21
C LEU A 104 14.23 4.45 -2.71
N ILE A 105 15.21 3.65 -2.26
CA ILE A 105 15.63 3.62 -0.86
C ILE A 105 16.16 5.00 -0.44
N LYS A 106 17.00 5.63 -1.26
CA LYS A 106 17.49 7.00 -0.99
C LYS A 106 16.35 8.00 -0.92
N TYR A 107 15.41 7.95 -1.87
CA TYR A 107 14.21 8.80 -1.86
C TYR A 107 13.40 8.64 -0.56
N HIS A 108 13.15 7.40 -0.13
CA HIS A 108 12.41 7.14 1.10
C HIS A 108 13.20 7.53 2.35
N ALA A 109 14.52 7.37 2.38
CA ALA A 109 15.37 7.88 3.46
C ALA A 109 15.27 9.40 3.59
N SER A 110 15.30 10.13 2.46
CA SER A 110 15.08 11.59 2.46
C SER A 110 13.66 11.96 2.93
N LYS A 111 12.64 11.16 2.58
CA LYS A 111 11.27 11.36 3.08
C LYS A 111 11.15 11.09 4.57
N ILE A 112 11.79 10.05 5.09
CA ILE A 112 11.87 9.78 6.53
C ILE A 112 12.49 11.00 7.21
N ASN A 113 13.65 11.46 6.75
CA ASN A 113 14.29 12.65 7.31
C ASN A 113 13.35 13.87 7.33
N TYR A 114 12.66 14.14 6.22
CA TYR A 114 11.68 15.21 6.13
C TYR A 114 10.58 15.12 7.21
N TYR A 115 10.04 13.92 7.48
CA TYR A 115 9.04 13.75 8.52
C TYR A 115 9.62 13.83 9.94
N LEU A 116 10.85 13.37 10.15
CA LEU A 116 11.53 13.52 11.43
C LEU A 116 11.77 15.00 11.76
N GLU A 117 12.18 15.81 10.78
CA GLU A 117 12.30 17.26 10.92
C GLU A 117 10.94 17.92 11.27
N LYS A 118 9.86 17.46 10.65
CA LYS A 118 8.51 17.94 11.01
C LYS A 118 8.14 17.64 12.46
N LEU A 119 8.58 16.51 13.01
CA LEU A 119 8.38 16.21 14.44
C LEU A 119 9.19 17.16 15.33
N VAL A 120 10.42 17.50 14.94
CA VAL A 120 11.24 18.48 15.69
C VAL A 120 10.54 19.83 15.73
N ILE A 121 10.08 20.34 14.58
CA ILE A 121 9.32 21.60 14.50
C ILE A 121 8.09 21.56 15.40
N ILE A 122 7.30 20.48 15.36
CA ILE A 122 6.12 20.32 16.23
C ILE A 122 6.51 20.38 17.71
N ALA A 123 7.62 19.73 18.10
CA ALA A 123 8.10 19.72 19.47
C ALA A 123 8.51 21.13 19.94
N GLU A 124 9.20 21.89 19.09
CA GLU A 124 9.64 23.26 19.36
C GLU A 124 8.47 24.24 19.48
N GLU A 125 7.48 24.13 18.59
CA GLU A 125 6.31 25.01 18.56
C GLU A 125 5.37 24.77 19.76
N ASN A 126 5.23 23.53 20.23
CA ASN A 126 4.16 23.19 21.16
C ASN A 126 4.44 23.42 22.65
N LYS A 127 5.67 23.79 23.08
CA LYS A 127 6.06 24.03 24.50
C LYS A 127 5.47 23.05 25.53
N ASN A 128 5.13 21.84 25.11
CA ASN A 128 4.44 20.84 25.91
C ASN A 128 5.41 19.69 26.17
N ASP A 129 5.83 19.57 27.42
CA ASP A 129 6.81 18.58 27.86
C ASP A 129 6.39 17.14 27.56
N SER A 130 5.09 16.84 27.53
CA SER A 130 4.59 15.50 27.19
C SER A 130 4.82 15.18 25.72
N ILE A 131 4.51 16.13 24.82
CA ILE A 131 4.74 15.99 23.38
C ILE A 131 6.23 15.83 23.09
N PHE A 132 7.05 16.67 23.72
CA PHE A 132 8.51 16.61 23.58
C PHE A 132 9.07 15.25 24.02
N LYS A 133 8.66 14.74 25.20
CA LYS A 133 9.08 13.42 25.69
C LYS A 133 8.63 12.29 24.77
N GLY A 134 7.39 12.35 24.28
CA GLY A 134 6.85 11.36 23.34
C GLY A 134 7.65 11.29 22.03
N ILE A 135 7.92 12.45 21.43
CA ILE A 135 8.73 12.54 20.20
C ILE A 135 10.15 12.03 20.44
N LYS A 136 10.79 12.44 21.55
CA LYS A 136 12.14 11.95 21.90
C LYS A 136 12.19 10.43 22.10
N SER A 137 11.15 9.84 22.71
CA SER A 137 11.04 8.40 22.87
C SER A 137 10.90 7.69 21.52
N PHE A 138 10.00 8.18 20.67
CA PHE A 138 9.81 7.66 19.31
C PHE A 138 11.10 7.72 18.49
N MET A 139 11.85 8.83 18.54
CA MET A 139 13.11 8.98 17.80
C MET A 139 14.15 7.92 18.19
N LYS A 140 14.25 7.59 19.48
CA LYS A 140 15.14 6.52 19.97
C LYS A 140 14.71 5.15 19.45
N GLU A 141 13.42 4.86 19.50
CA GLU A 141 12.86 3.61 18.98
C GLU A 141 13.07 3.49 17.47
N ALA A 142 12.77 4.54 16.72
CA ALA A 142 12.98 4.61 15.28
C ALA A 142 14.45 4.38 14.91
N HIS A 143 15.40 4.95 15.66
CA HIS A 143 16.83 4.71 15.45
C HIS A 143 17.20 3.24 15.58
N ILE A 144 16.74 2.57 16.64
CA ILE A 144 16.99 1.13 16.87
C ILE A 144 16.35 0.31 15.73
N ASN A 145 15.09 0.56 15.42
CA ASN A 145 14.35 -0.20 14.41
C ASN A 145 14.95 -0.05 13.00
N LEU A 146 15.31 1.18 12.60
CA LEU A 146 15.92 1.43 11.29
C LEU A 146 17.29 0.75 11.17
N ASN A 147 18.11 0.80 12.22
CA ASN A 147 19.40 0.11 12.24
C ASN A 147 19.25 -1.42 12.19
N ALA A 148 18.27 -1.97 12.90
CA ALA A 148 17.99 -3.41 12.89
C ALA A 148 17.57 -3.90 11.50
N ILE A 149 16.74 -3.13 10.79
CA ILE A 149 16.32 -3.45 9.41
C ILE A 149 17.54 -3.58 8.50
N VAL A 150 18.45 -2.61 8.54
CA VAL A 150 19.64 -2.61 7.68
C VAL A 150 20.61 -3.73 8.09
N SER A 151 20.93 -3.82 9.37
CA SER A 151 21.89 -4.81 9.90
C SER A 151 21.44 -6.24 9.64
N GLY A 152 20.14 -6.53 9.80
CA GLY A 152 19.57 -7.85 9.54
C GLY A 152 19.56 -8.25 8.07
N LYS A 153 19.58 -7.30 7.12
CA LYS A 153 19.77 -7.61 5.69
C LYS A 153 21.24 -7.75 5.33
N ILE A 154 22.13 -6.94 5.91
CA ILE A 154 23.58 -7.10 5.74
C ILE A 154 24.02 -8.51 6.14
N ALA A 155 23.52 -9.02 7.27
CA ALA A 155 23.78 -10.38 7.73
C ALA A 155 23.26 -11.50 6.81
N ARG A 156 22.43 -11.19 5.81
CA ARG A 156 21.85 -12.14 4.84
C ARG A 156 22.45 -12.01 3.43
N LEU A 157 23.34 -11.05 3.19
CA LEU A 157 23.90 -10.80 1.86
C LEU A 157 25.04 -11.75 1.49
N ASP A 158 25.24 -12.81 2.26
CA ASP A 158 25.99 -13.99 1.82
C ASP A 158 25.12 -14.81 0.83
N PHE A 159 25.35 -14.56 -0.47
CA PHE A 159 24.99 -15.35 -1.67
C PHE A 159 23.72 -15.06 -2.51
N THR A 160 24.04 -14.82 -3.80
CA THR A 160 23.37 -15.09 -5.10
C THR A 160 22.14 -14.31 -5.57
N GLU A 161 22.27 -13.82 -6.81
CA GLU A 161 21.32 -13.00 -7.57
C GLU A 161 20.30 -13.84 -8.35
N GLU A 162 19.03 -13.42 -8.31
CA GLU A 162 18.01 -13.79 -9.30
C GLU A 162 17.37 -12.53 -9.92
N ASN A 163 17.31 -12.50 -11.25
CA ASN A 163 16.69 -11.42 -12.03
C ASN A 163 15.16 -11.45 -11.91
N LYS A 164 14.55 -10.38 -11.37
CA LYS A 164 13.08 -10.21 -11.32
C LYS A 164 12.59 -9.08 -12.23
N LYS A 165 11.45 -9.32 -12.89
CA LYS A 165 10.70 -8.38 -13.74
C LYS A 165 10.02 -7.29 -12.89
N TYR A 166 10.04 -6.04 -13.35
CA TYR A 166 9.43 -4.89 -12.65
C TYR A 166 7.94 -4.70 -13.03
N GLU A 167 7.07 -4.44 -12.03
CA GLU A 167 5.68 -4.02 -12.25
C GLU A 167 5.55 -2.52 -12.54
N THR A 168 4.70 -2.16 -13.50
CA THR A 168 4.41 -0.78 -13.93
C THR A 168 3.52 0.01 -12.96
N ILE A 169 2.68 -0.68 -12.18
CA ILE A 169 1.78 -0.05 -11.19
C ILE A 169 2.08 -0.67 -9.82
N HIS A 170 2.60 0.14 -8.90
CA HIS A 170 2.76 -0.24 -7.50
C HIS A 170 1.61 0.33 -6.68
N ILE A 171 0.77 -0.54 -6.14
CA ILE A 171 -0.25 -0.17 -5.15
C ILE A 171 0.32 -0.59 -3.80
N SER A 172 0.71 0.39 -2.98
CA SER A 172 1.08 0.11 -1.59
C SER A 172 -0.17 -0.34 -0.83
N ALA A 173 0.00 -1.28 0.11
CA ALA A 173 -1.06 -1.52 1.09
C ALA A 173 -1.42 -0.20 1.80
N PRO A 174 -2.67 -0.01 2.24
CA PRO A 174 -2.99 1.09 3.14
C PRO A 174 -2.04 1.06 4.34
N LEU A 175 -1.55 2.23 4.78
CA LEU A 175 -0.79 2.35 6.03
C LEU A 175 -1.72 1.94 7.19
N GLU A 176 -1.70 0.66 7.55
CA GLU A 176 -2.27 0.20 8.80
C GLU A 176 -1.31 0.58 9.92
N VAL A 177 -1.83 1.21 10.97
CA VAL A 177 -1.10 1.33 12.23
C VAL A 177 -0.95 -0.10 12.76
N ALA A 178 0.28 -0.61 12.67
CA ALA A 178 0.72 -1.95 13.05
C ALA A 178 0.09 -3.11 12.22
N ASP A 179 0.70 -3.41 11.08
CA ASP A 179 0.67 -4.78 10.56
C ASP A 179 1.29 -5.71 11.62
N GLU A 180 0.47 -6.51 12.31
CA GLU A 180 0.94 -7.50 13.31
C GLU A 180 2.00 -8.45 12.74
N LYS A 181 2.09 -8.58 11.41
CA LYS A 181 3.15 -9.32 10.72
C LYS A 181 4.52 -8.63 10.82
N ILE A 182 4.59 -7.31 10.67
CA ILE A 182 5.86 -6.55 10.77
C ILE A 182 6.36 -6.59 12.22
N GLU A 183 5.44 -6.50 13.19
CA GLU A 183 5.80 -6.59 14.61
C GLU A 183 6.29 -8.00 15.00
N LYS A 184 5.68 -9.06 14.46
CA LYS A 184 6.12 -10.45 14.67
C LYS A 184 7.46 -10.73 14.00
N GLU A 185 7.70 -10.22 12.80
CA GLU A 185 8.98 -10.37 12.10
C GLU A 185 10.12 -9.58 12.77
N ASN A 186 9.83 -8.40 13.31
CA ASN A 186 10.80 -7.60 14.06
C ASN A 186 11.11 -8.21 15.44
N LYS A 187 10.10 -8.73 16.17
CA LYS A 187 10.31 -9.45 17.44
C LYS A 187 11.11 -10.74 17.25
N ALA A 188 10.90 -11.46 16.15
CA ALA A 188 11.67 -12.67 15.82
C ALA A 188 13.14 -12.37 15.46
N MET A 189 13.44 -11.17 14.94
CA MET A 189 14.81 -10.74 14.64
C MET A 189 15.53 -10.12 15.84
N ALA A 190 14.81 -9.56 16.82
CA ALA A 190 15.39 -9.00 18.05
C ALA A 190 15.64 -10.04 19.18
N GLY A 191 15.11 -11.26 19.03
CA GLY A 191 15.22 -12.35 20.02
C GLY A 191 16.31 -13.38 19.74
N LYS A 192 17.34 -13.04 18.96
CA LYS A 192 18.52 -13.89 18.71
C LYS A 192 19.81 -13.14 19.00
#